data_AF-A0A534A4J6-F1
#
_entry.id   AF-A0A534A4J6-F1
#
_cell.length_a   1.000
_cell.length_b   1.000
_cell.length_c   1.000
_cell.angle_alpha   90.00
_cell.angle_beta   90.00
_cell.angle_gamma   90.00
#
_symmetry.space_group_name_H-M   'P 1'
#
loop_
_entity.id
_entity.type
_entity.pdbx_description
1 polymer ?
#
loop_
_entity_poly.entity_id
_entity_poly.type
_entity_poly.pdbx_seq_one_letter_code
_entity_poly.pdbx_strand_id
1 'polypeptide(L)'
;MAIPDHLSRKLEALPDKPGVYLWKNGAGEILYVGKAKSLRARVPSYFGPDAGGTPEQAALVAQIADVETIIVPNEAQALLLENNLIKEHRPRFNIRLTDDKSYPRIAVTLAEPFPRVLVVRRVTIPGARYFGPYTDVATLRQTLNIIRRIFTVRSCHWDLPREAPERPCLDYHIERCRAPCVNLQSEAEYR
;
A
#
# COMPACT_ATOMS: atom_id res chain seq x y z
N MET A 1 -27.07 -15.61 -19.70
CA MET A 1 -27.31 -14.16 -19.86
C MET A 1 -26.45 -13.70 -21.03
N ALA A 2 -27.00 -12.99 -22.01
CA ALA A 2 -26.22 -12.56 -23.18
C ALA A 2 -25.30 -11.40 -22.79
N ILE A 3 -23.98 -11.57 -22.95
CA ILE A 3 -23.00 -10.53 -22.70
C ILE A 3 -23.07 -9.53 -23.86
N PRO A 4 -23.21 -8.21 -23.60
CA PRO A 4 -23.18 -7.21 -24.67
C PRO A 4 -21.91 -7.31 -25.52
N ASP A 5 -22.03 -7.13 -26.85
CA ASP A 5 -20.91 -7.28 -27.79
C ASP A 5 -19.68 -6.43 -27.43
N HIS A 6 -19.89 -5.20 -26.95
CA HIS A 6 -18.78 -4.32 -26.55
C HIS A 6 -18.02 -4.88 -25.35
N LEU A 7 -18.75 -5.47 -24.39
CA LEU A 7 -18.15 -6.08 -23.20
C LEU A 7 -17.39 -7.36 -23.59
N SER A 8 -17.95 -8.19 -24.48
CA SER A 8 -17.25 -9.40 -24.98
C SER A 8 -15.89 -9.04 -25.60
N ARG A 9 -15.86 -8.02 -26.49
CA ARG A 9 -14.60 -7.56 -27.10
C ARG A 9 -13.59 -7.06 -26.08
N LYS A 10 -14.04 -6.35 -25.05
CA LYS A 10 -13.16 -5.90 -23.96
C LYS A 10 -12.57 -7.07 -23.19
N LEU A 11 -13.37 -8.10 -22.89
CA LEU A 11 -12.93 -9.30 -22.17
C LEU A 11 -11.87 -10.08 -22.96
N GLU A 12 -12.05 -10.23 -24.26
CA GLU A 12 -11.10 -10.91 -25.15
C GLU A 12 -9.76 -10.14 -25.28
N ALA A 13 -9.81 -8.81 -25.24
CA ALA A 13 -8.63 -7.95 -25.36
C ALA A 13 -7.79 -7.87 -24.07
N LEU A 14 -8.19 -8.52 -22.98
CA LEU A 14 -7.50 -8.38 -21.70
C LEU A 14 -6.08 -8.98 -21.72
N PRO A 15 -5.10 -8.27 -21.15
CA PRO A 15 -3.73 -8.75 -21.09
C PRO A 15 -3.56 -9.78 -19.97
N ASP A 16 -2.59 -10.69 -20.17
CA ASP A 16 -2.09 -11.57 -19.12
C ASP A 16 -1.09 -10.81 -18.23
N LYS A 17 -1.60 -9.84 -17.48
CA LYS A 17 -0.82 -8.97 -16.58
C LYS A 17 -1.55 -8.75 -15.26
N PRO A 18 -0.82 -8.46 -14.17
CA PRO A 18 -1.43 -8.08 -12.92
C PRO A 18 -2.09 -6.71 -13.03
N GLY A 19 -3.19 -6.53 -12.31
CA GLY A 19 -4.02 -5.33 -12.44
C GLY A 19 -5.19 -5.28 -11.48
N VAL A 20 -5.90 -4.17 -11.53
CA VAL A 20 -7.19 -3.97 -10.86
C VAL A 20 -8.27 -3.84 -11.93
N TYR A 21 -9.43 -4.44 -11.72
CA TYR A 21 -10.61 -4.30 -12.56
C TYR A 21 -11.75 -3.66 -11.78
N LEU A 22 -12.56 -2.87 -12.49
CA LEU A 22 -13.70 -2.15 -11.97
C LEU A 22 -14.93 -2.55 -12.78
N TRP A 23 -15.86 -3.25 -12.14
CA TRP A 23 -17.16 -3.56 -12.74
C TRP A 23 -18.08 -2.36 -12.63
N LYS A 24 -18.73 -2.00 -13.74
CA LYS A 24 -19.65 -0.86 -13.80
C LYS A 24 -21.05 -1.27 -14.26
N ASN A 25 -22.06 -0.54 -13.79
CA ASN A 25 -23.43 -0.68 -14.30
C ASN A 25 -23.67 0.14 -15.57
N GLY A 26 -24.89 0.07 -16.11
CA GLY A 26 -25.27 0.80 -17.33
C GLY A 26 -25.26 2.33 -17.18
N ALA A 27 -25.28 2.85 -15.95
CA ALA A 27 -25.12 4.28 -15.67
C ALA A 27 -23.65 4.70 -15.47
N GLY A 28 -22.70 3.76 -15.55
CA GLY A 28 -21.28 4.00 -15.35
C GLY A 28 -20.82 3.98 -13.89
N GLU A 29 -21.68 3.64 -12.93
CA GLU A 29 -21.33 3.57 -11.51
C GLU A 29 -20.50 2.32 -11.22
N ILE A 30 -19.47 2.47 -10.36
CA ILE A 30 -18.60 1.36 -9.96
C ILE A 30 -19.33 0.46 -8.95
N LEU A 31 -19.63 -0.76 -9.38
CA LEU A 31 -20.31 -1.78 -8.58
C LEU A 31 -19.33 -2.54 -7.69
N TYR A 32 -18.16 -2.87 -8.23
CA TYR A 32 -17.16 -3.70 -7.58
C TYR A 32 -15.75 -3.39 -8.11
N VAL A 33 -14.77 -3.43 -7.22
CA VAL A 33 -13.35 -3.32 -7.52
C VAL A 33 -12.66 -4.60 -7.04
N GLY A 34 -11.82 -5.19 -7.88
CA GLY A 34 -11.02 -6.35 -7.50
C GLY A 34 -9.65 -6.38 -8.17
N LYS A 35 -8.70 -7.08 -7.56
CA LYS A 35 -7.36 -7.32 -8.13
C LYS A 35 -7.27 -8.66 -8.84
N ALA A 36 -6.32 -8.75 -9.78
CA ALA A 36 -5.99 -9.97 -10.50
C ALA A 36 -4.47 -10.13 -10.65
N LYS A 37 -3.98 -11.37 -10.55
CA LYS A 37 -2.64 -11.74 -11.02
C LYS A 37 -2.55 -11.71 -12.54
N SER A 38 -3.65 -12.11 -13.20
CA SER A 38 -3.87 -12.06 -14.63
C SER A 38 -5.27 -11.53 -14.89
N LEU A 39 -5.38 -10.33 -15.48
CA LEU A 39 -6.67 -9.75 -15.87
C LEU A 39 -7.40 -10.67 -16.86
N ARG A 40 -6.68 -11.24 -17.84
CA ARG A 40 -7.21 -12.20 -18.81
C ARG A 40 -7.84 -13.44 -18.16
N ALA A 41 -7.22 -13.99 -17.13
CA ALA A 41 -7.78 -15.17 -16.46
C ALA A 41 -8.92 -14.82 -15.50
N ARG A 42 -8.80 -13.70 -14.76
CA ARG A 42 -9.68 -13.38 -13.64
C ARG A 42 -10.98 -12.69 -14.04
N VAL A 43 -10.93 -11.76 -14.98
CA VAL A 43 -12.10 -10.92 -15.28
C VAL A 43 -13.19 -11.72 -16.01
N PRO A 44 -12.87 -12.55 -17.04
CA PRO A 44 -13.89 -13.38 -17.70
C PRO A 44 -14.48 -14.47 -16.80
N SER A 45 -13.79 -14.87 -15.71
CA SER A 45 -14.28 -15.95 -14.82
C SER A 45 -15.62 -15.61 -14.14
N TYR A 46 -16.02 -14.34 -14.11
CA TYR A 46 -17.34 -13.90 -13.64
C TYR A 46 -18.50 -14.33 -14.55
N PHE A 47 -18.23 -14.85 -15.75
CA PHE A 47 -19.23 -15.31 -16.71
C PHE A 47 -19.06 -16.79 -17.10
N GLY A 48 -18.14 -17.51 -16.43
CA GLY A 48 -17.93 -18.94 -16.67
C GLY A 48 -19.03 -19.85 -16.11
N PRO A 49 -18.92 -21.18 -16.28
CA PRO A 49 -19.91 -22.15 -15.80
C PRO A 49 -20.14 -22.10 -14.28
N ASP A 50 -19.10 -21.75 -13.52
CA ASP A 50 -19.12 -21.61 -12.07
C ASP A 50 -19.43 -20.17 -11.60
N ALA A 51 -19.86 -19.29 -12.51
CA ALA A 51 -20.24 -17.93 -12.19
C ALA A 51 -21.54 -17.90 -11.37
N GLY A 52 -21.46 -17.40 -10.14
CA GLY A 52 -22.62 -17.32 -9.24
C GLY A 52 -22.56 -18.27 -8.05
N GLY A 53 -21.36 -18.62 -7.58
CA GLY A 53 -21.17 -19.42 -6.36
C GLY A 53 -21.82 -18.82 -5.11
N THR A 54 -22.19 -17.53 -5.13
CA THR A 54 -23.03 -16.90 -4.09
C THR A 54 -24.14 -16.00 -4.68
N PRO A 55 -25.25 -15.77 -3.96
CA PRO A 55 -26.32 -14.85 -4.38
C PRO A 55 -25.82 -13.43 -4.67
N GLU A 56 -24.83 -12.95 -3.92
CA GLU A 56 -24.23 -11.63 -4.11
C GLU A 56 -23.46 -11.53 -5.43
N GLN A 57 -22.74 -12.60 -5.80
CA GLN A 57 -22.05 -12.67 -7.09
C GLN A 57 -23.04 -12.68 -8.25
N ALA A 58 -24.12 -13.45 -8.14
CA ALA A 58 -25.18 -13.47 -9.16
C ALA A 58 -25.83 -12.09 -9.31
N ALA A 59 -26.11 -11.40 -8.19
CA ALA A 59 -26.68 -10.05 -8.18
C ALA A 59 -25.73 -9.00 -8.77
N LEU A 60 -24.42 -9.14 -8.54
CA LEU A 60 -23.39 -8.31 -9.19
C LEU A 60 -23.40 -8.53 -10.70
N VAL A 61 -23.26 -9.78 -11.16
CA VAL A 61 -23.16 -10.13 -12.58
C VAL A 61 -24.37 -9.63 -13.37
N ALA A 62 -25.57 -9.73 -12.79
CA ALA A 62 -26.81 -9.24 -13.41
C ALA A 62 -26.82 -7.72 -13.67
N GLN A 63 -25.97 -6.93 -12.99
CA GLN A 63 -25.90 -5.48 -13.14
C GLN A 63 -24.67 -5.00 -13.94
N ILE A 64 -23.74 -5.90 -14.28
CA ILE A 64 -22.55 -5.53 -15.05
C ILE A 64 -22.95 -5.12 -16.47
N ALA A 65 -22.56 -3.91 -16.85
CA ALA A 65 -22.67 -3.42 -18.22
C ALA A 65 -21.31 -3.10 -18.85
N ASP A 66 -20.29 -2.81 -18.02
CA ASP A 66 -18.95 -2.49 -18.51
C ASP A 66 -17.84 -2.88 -17.53
N VAL A 67 -16.62 -2.93 -18.04
CA VAL A 67 -15.39 -3.12 -17.26
C VAL A 67 -14.33 -2.10 -17.63
N GLU A 68 -13.66 -1.60 -16.61
CA GLU A 68 -12.42 -0.85 -16.72
C GLU A 68 -11.29 -1.62 -16.05
N THR A 69 -10.07 -1.55 -16.58
CA THR A 69 -8.91 -2.21 -16.01
C THR A 69 -7.71 -1.27 -15.94
N ILE A 70 -6.92 -1.41 -14.88
CA ILE A 70 -5.68 -0.67 -14.67
C ILE A 70 -4.57 -1.71 -14.49
N ILE A 71 -3.65 -1.75 -15.45
CA ILE A 71 -2.49 -2.65 -15.42
C ILE A 71 -1.46 -2.09 -14.45
N VAL A 72 -0.88 -2.96 -13.62
CA VAL A 72 0.23 -2.61 -12.73
C VAL A 72 1.45 -3.50 -12.99
N PRO A 73 2.65 -3.12 -12.52
CA PRO A 73 3.86 -3.92 -12.68
C PRO A 73 3.87 -5.23 -11.91
N ASN A 74 3.20 -5.31 -10.74
CA ASN A 74 3.24 -6.50 -9.87
C ASN A 74 2.00 -6.61 -8.97
N GLU A 75 1.84 -7.78 -8.34
CA GLU A 75 0.70 -8.09 -7.46
C GLU A 75 0.61 -7.19 -6.23
N ALA A 76 1.74 -6.75 -5.68
CA ALA A 76 1.78 -5.87 -4.51
C ALA A 76 1.17 -4.50 -4.85
N GLN A 77 1.48 -3.96 -6.04
CA GLN A 77 0.86 -2.72 -6.51
C GLN A 77 -0.63 -2.90 -6.81
N ALA A 78 -1.05 -4.07 -7.31
CA ALA A 78 -2.47 -4.35 -7.56
C ALA A 78 -3.26 -4.35 -6.24
N LEU A 79 -2.68 -4.94 -5.19
CA LEU A 79 -3.26 -4.93 -3.84
C LEU A 79 -3.40 -3.50 -3.27
N LEU A 80 -2.36 -2.68 -3.41
CA LEU A 80 -2.39 -1.28 -2.93
C LEU A 80 -3.43 -0.46 -3.69
N LEU A 81 -3.47 -0.58 -5.02
CA LEU A 81 -4.39 0.16 -5.87
C LEU A 81 -5.85 -0.26 -5.63
N GLU A 82 -6.11 -1.56 -5.52
CA GLU A 82 -7.44 -2.09 -5.18
C GLU A 82 -7.94 -1.50 -3.86
N ASN A 83 -7.09 -1.52 -2.82
CA ASN A 83 -7.46 -0.97 -1.51
C ASN A 83 -7.81 0.53 -1.60
N ASN A 84 -7.00 1.31 -2.32
CA ASN A 84 -7.26 2.74 -2.52
C ASN A 84 -8.58 2.98 -3.25
N LEU A 85 -8.83 2.28 -4.36
CA LEU A 85 -10.06 2.42 -5.16
C LEU A 85 -11.31 1.98 -4.39
N ILE A 86 -11.22 0.94 -3.57
CA ILE A 86 -12.33 0.54 -2.68
C ILE A 86 -12.62 1.64 -1.65
N LYS A 87 -11.58 2.27 -1.07
CA LYS A 87 -11.75 3.34 -0.09
C LYS A 87 -12.32 4.62 -0.71
N GLU A 88 -11.89 4.94 -1.93
CA GLU A 88 -12.32 6.11 -2.70
C GLU A 88 -13.76 5.97 -3.19
N HIS A 89 -14.08 4.89 -3.89
CA HIS A 89 -15.39 4.73 -4.54
C HIS A 89 -16.44 4.04 -3.67
N ARG A 90 -16.01 3.34 -2.61
CA ARG A 90 -16.87 2.55 -1.69
C ARG A 90 -17.93 1.73 -2.44
N PRO A 91 -17.53 0.88 -3.41
CA PRO A 91 -18.48 0.19 -4.28
C PRO A 91 -19.44 -0.68 -3.49
N ARG A 92 -20.69 -0.75 -3.95
CA ARG A 92 -21.79 -1.42 -3.25
C ARG A 92 -21.50 -2.91 -2.96
N PHE A 93 -20.85 -3.61 -3.88
CA PHE A 93 -20.62 -5.06 -3.77
C PHE A 93 -19.27 -5.42 -3.12
N ASN A 94 -18.42 -4.44 -2.77
CA ASN A 94 -17.21 -4.73 -2.00
C ASN A 94 -17.53 -4.86 -0.51
N ILE A 95 -17.14 -6.00 0.08
CA ILE A 95 -17.18 -6.16 1.54
C ILE A 95 -16.30 -5.10 2.18
N ARG A 96 -16.88 -4.30 3.06
CA ARG A 96 -16.16 -3.31 3.86
C ARG A 96 -15.39 -4.04 4.95
N LEU A 97 -14.13 -4.33 4.69
CA LEU A 97 -13.23 -4.79 5.74
C LEU A 97 -12.96 -3.60 6.67
N THR A 98 -13.39 -3.72 7.93
CA THR A 98 -13.26 -2.70 8.98
C THR A 98 -11.83 -2.51 9.46
N ASP A 99 -10.89 -3.39 9.08
CA ASP A 99 -9.49 -3.27 9.47
C ASP A 99 -8.80 -2.19 8.63
N ASP A 100 -8.93 -0.94 9.09
CA ASP A 100 -8.34 0.26 8.46
C ASP A 100 -6.82 0.37 8.72
N LYS A 101 -6.11 -0.77 8.64
CA LYS A 101 -4.65 -0.79 8.70
C LYS A 101 -4.10 -0.24 7.40
N SER A 102 -3.99 1.09 7.34
CA SER A 102 -3.15 1.78 6.37
C SER A 102 -1.77 1.13 6.30
N TYR A 103 -1.34 0.79 5.08
CA TYR A 103 -0.05 0.16 4.83
C TYR A 103 1.08 1.06 5.36
N PRO A 104 2.10 0.49 6.04
CA PRO A 104 3.20 1.27 6.58
C PRO A 104 4.01 1.93 5.46
N ARG A 105 4.54 3.10 5.80
CA ARG A 105 5.44 3.93 5.02
C ARG A 105 6.72 4.15 5.83
N ILE A 106 7.81 4.45 5.16
CA ILE A 106 9.01 4.98 5.81
C ILE A 106 8.96 6.50 5.71
N ALA A 107 9.11 7.19 6.83
CA ALA A 107 9.34 8.63 6.88
C ALA A 107 10.80 8.90 7.22
N VAL A 108 11.45 9.75 6.42
CA VAL A 108 12.80 10.25 6.65
C VAL A 108 12.72 11.75 6.96
N THR A 109 13.03 12.15 8.19
CA THR A 109 12.80 13.52 8.68
C THR A 109 13.97 14.46 8.35
N LEU A 110 14.18 14.72 7.06
CA LEU A 110 15.32 15.50 6.54
C LEU A 110 15.39 16.95 7.06
N ALA A 111 14.25 17.51 7.48
CA ALA A 111 14.16 18.86 8.03
C ALA A 111 14.63 18.98 9.49
N GLU A 112 14.90 17.86 10.17
CA GLU A 112 15.40 17.87 11.54
C GLU A 112 16.93 17.98 11.59
N PRO A 113 17.52 18.52 12.68
CA PRO A 113 18.98 18.54 12.87
C PRO A 113 19.59 17.15 12.79
N PHE A 114 18.92 16.17 13.41
CA PHE A 114 19.31 14.76 13.40
C PHE A 114 18.20 13.91 12.75
N PRO A 115 18.18 13.78 11.41
CA PRO A 115 17.14 13.06 10.69
C PRO A 115 16.88 11.64 11.21
N ARG A 116 15.62 11.24 11.21
CA ARG A 116 15.13 9.95 11.72
C ARG A 116 14.56 9.13 10.58
N VAL A 117 14.66 7.81 10.70
CA VAL A 117 14.02 6.84 9.81
C VAL A 117 12.95 6.08 10.58
N LEU A 118 11.70 6.49 10.37
CA LEU A 118 10.54 6.05 11.13
C LEU A 118 9.60 5.22 10.26
N VAL A 119 9.00 4.18 10.83
CA VAL A 119 7.88 3.46 10.21
C VAL A 119 6.58 4.11 10.68
N VAL A 120 5.83 4.68 9.75
CA VAL A 120 4.59 5.39 10.03
C VAL A 120 3.46 4.89 9.15
N ARG A 121 2.22 5.02 9.59
CA ARG A 121 1.05 4.65 8.77
C ARG A 121 0.34 5.87 8.16
N ARG A 122 0.62 7.06 8.69
CA ARG A 122 0.04 8.34 8.26
C ARG A 122 1.14 9.29 7.82
N VAL A 123 0.80 10.19 6.90
CA VAL A 123 1.69 11.22 6.35
C VAL A 123 1.45 12.51 7.13
N THR A 124 2.03 12.60 8.33
CA THR A 124 1.72 13.68 9.30
C THR A 124 2.94 14.46 9.79
N ILE A 125 4.16 14.11 9.34
CA ILE A 125 5.41 14.73 9.78
C ILE A 125 5.83 15.76 8.71
N PRO A 126 5.77 17.07 9.03
CA PRO A 126 6.15 18.12 8.09
C PRO A 126 7.61 18.00 7.65
N GLY A 127 7.91 18.25 6.38
CA GLY A 127 9.27 18.20 5.84
C GLY A 127 9.89 16.79 5.75
N ALA A 128 9.16 15.75 6.13
CA ALA A 128 9.64 14.37 5.97
C ALA A 128 9.47 13.88 4.53
N ARG A 129 10.45 13.11 4.05
CA ARG A 129 10.36 12.36 2.80
C ARG A 129 9.74 11.00 3.08
N TYR A 130 8.71 10.65 2.32
CA TYR A 130 7.97 9.40 2.51
C TYR A 130 8.28 8.38 1.41
N PHE A 131 8.43 7.12 1.81
CA PHE A 131 8.63 5.97 0.91
C PHE A 131 7.59 4.88 1.19
N GLY A 132 7.22 4.12 0.16
CA GLY A 132 6.14 3.14 0.20
C GLY A 132 4.83 3.72 -0.36
N PRO A 133 3.66 3.18 0.01
CA PRO A 133 3.40 2.20 1.07
C PRO A 133 3.96 0.79 0.79
N TYR A 134 4.27 0.04 1.84
CA TYR A 134 4.82 -1.31 1.77
C TYR A 134 3.79 -2.35 2.20
N THR A 135 3.59 -3.37 1.36
CA THR A 135 2.68 -4.49 1.64
C THR A 135 3.31 -5.55 2.53
N ASP A 136 4.63 -5.74 2.42
CA ASP A 136 5.40 -6.67 3.27
C ASP A 136 6.09 -5.92 4.41
N VAL A 137 5.53 -6.05 5.62
CA VAL A 137 6.05 -5.42 6.83
C VAL A 137 7.30 -6.14 7.35
N ALA A 138 7.44 -7.44 7.10
CA ALA A 138 8.57 -8.21 7.57
C ALA A 138 9.84 -7.83 6.80
N THR A 139 9.77 -7.81 5.46
CA THR A 139 10.87 -7.34 4.62
C THR A 139 11.23 -5.89 4.94
N LEU A 140 10.23 -5.02 5.11
CA LEU A 140 10.45 -3.63 5.51
C LEU A 140 11.30 -3.51 6.79
N ARG A 141 10.93 -4.25 7.83
CA ARG A 141 11.64 -4.23 9.12
C ARG A 141 13.06 -4.80 9.00
N GLN A 142 13.24 -5.87 8.23
CA GLN A 142 14.56 -6.45 7.98
C GLN A 142 15.49 -5.46 7.27
N THR A 143 15.00 -4.81 6.21
CA THR A 143 15.77 -3.78 5.48
C THR A 143 16.15 -2.63 6.40
N LEU A 144 15.22 -2.12 7.22
CA LEU A 144 15.52 -1.05 8.16
C LEU A 144 16.54 -1.46 9.24
N ASN A 145 16.51 -2.71 9.70
CA ASN A 145 17.52 -3.21 10.63
C ASN A 145 18.93 -3.20 10.01
N ILE A 146 19.05 -3.56 8.73
CA ILE A 146 20.32 -3.50 8.01
C ILE A 146 20.79 -2.05 7.87
N ILE A 147 19.90 -1.15 7.43
CA ILE A 147 20.19 0.28 7.28
C ILE A 147 20.68 0.89 8.60
N ARG A 148 20.01 0.59 9.72
CA ARG A 148 20.41 1.08 11.04
C ARG A 148 21.76 0.56 11.49
N ARG A 149 22.13 -0.67 11.13
CA ARG A 149 23.44 -1.23 11.46
C ARG A 149 24.57 -0.58 10.65
N ILE A 150 24.33 -0.25 9.39
CA ILE A 150 25.36 0.31 8.50
C ILE A 150 25.51 1.82 8.71
N PHE A 151 24.39 2.54 8.72
CA PHE A 151 24.36 4.00 8.71
C PHE A 151 24.09 4.61 10.07
N THR A 152 23.79 3.79 11.10
CA THR A 152 23.53 4.26 12.47
C THR A 152 22.42 5.33 12.58
N VAL A 153 21.46 5.29 11.65
CA VAL A 153 20.35 6.25 11.58
C VAL A 153 19.39 6.11 12.76
N ARG A 154 18.85 7.23 13.23
CA ARG A 154 18.00 7.28 14.40
C ARG A 154 16.63 6.69 14.11
N SER A 155 16.12 5.93 15.07
CA SER A 155 14.72 5.45 15.11
C SER A 155 13.94 5.89 16.35
N CYS A 156 14.57 6.62 17.27
CA CYS A 156 13.92 7.12 18.48
C CYS A 156 13.03 8.34 18.19
N HIS A 157 12.05 8.57 19.07
CA HIS A 157 11.04 9.62 18.90
C HIS A 157 11.44 11.00 19.45
N TRP A 158 12.61 11.11 20.11
CA TRP A 158 13.10 12.36 20.69
C TRP A 158 13.30 13.46 19.63
N ASP A 159 12.78 14.66 19.92
CA ASP A 159 13.00 15.89 19.14
C ASP A 159 14.34 16.54 19.54
N LEU A 160 15.44 16.14 18.91
CA LEU A 160 16.76 16.67 19.22
C LEU A 160 17.03 18.01 18.51
N PRO A 161 17.72 18.96 19.16
CA PRO A 161 18.33 18.86 20.50
C PRO A 161 17.40 19.24 21.67
N ARG A 162 16.11 19.52 21.42
CA ARG A 162 15.17 20.03 22.43
C ARG A 162 14.86 19.00 23.53
N GLU A 163 14.73 17.73 23.15
CA GLU A 163 14.44 16.60 24.04
C GLU A 163 15.66 15.69 24.15
N ALA A 164 16.60 16.05 25.03
CA ALA A 164 17.82 15.29 25.25
C ALA A 164 17.69 14.40 26.51
N PRO A 165 17.58 13.06 26.37
CA PRO A 165 17.65 12.15 27.52
C PRO A 165 19.03 12.16 28.17
N GLU A 166 19.10 11.87 29.48
CA GLU A 166 20.37 11.84 30.23
C GLU A 166 21.31 10.70 29.83
N ARG A 167 20.77 9.60 29.29
CA ARG A 167 21.52 8.38 28.97
C ARG A 167 21.17 7.86 27.58
N PRO A 168 22.13 7.23 26.87
CA PRO A 168 21.86 6.61 25.59
C PRO A 168 20.93 5.39 25.74
N CYS A 169 20.16 5.10 24.70
CA CYS A 169 19.28 3.94 24.67
C CYS A 169 19.99 2.66 24.20
N LEU A 170 19.25 1.55 24.17
CA LEU A 170 19.76 0.26 23.70
C LEU A 170 20.41 0.34 22.30
N ASP A 171 19.84 1.10 21.37
CA ASP A 171 20.36 1.21 19.99
C ASP A 171 21.83 1.68 19.96
N TYR A 172 22.27 2.48 20.94
CA TYR A 172 23.69 2.84 21.07
C TYR A 172 24.54 1.65 21.51
N HIS A 173 24.11 0.96 22.57
CA HIS A 173 24.84 -0.18 23.13
C HIS A 173 24.94 -1.37 22.18
N ILE A 174 24.05 -1.46 21.18
CA ILE A 174 24.10 -2.48 20.12
C ILE A 174 24.59 -1.91 18.77
N GLU A 175 25.25 -0.76 18.77
CA GLU A 175 25.93 -0.14 17.62
C GLU A 175 24.99 0.20 16.44
N ARG A 176 23.73 0.52 16.71
CA ARG A 176 22.73 0.96 15.72
C ARG A 176 22.49 2.47 15.70
N CYS A 177 23.12 3.21 16.61
CA CYS A 177 23.04 4.67 16.73
C CYS A 177 24.30 5.15 17.45
N ARG A 178 24.88 6.29 17.09
CA ARG A 178 26.05 6.86 17.83
C ARG A 178 25.65 7.86 18.92
N ALA A 179 24.40 7.79 19.37
CA ALA A 179 23.86 8.56 20.49
C ALA A 179 24.09 10.09 20.42
N PRO A 180 23.64 10.77 19.34
CA PRO A 180 23.62 12.24 19.30
C PRO A 180 22.75 12.85 20.42
N CYS A 181 21.84 12.08 21.00
CA CYS A 181 20.97 12.51 22.10
C CYS A 181 21.71 12.86 23.40
N VAL A 182 22.94 12.37 23.56
CA VAL A 182 23.84 12.69 24.70
C VAL A 182 25.15 13.31 24.20
N ASN A 183 25.12 13.95 23.02
CA ASN A 183 26.26 14.63 22.40
C ASN A 183 27.48 13.74 22.09
N LEU A 184 27.30 12.43 21.98
CA LEU A 184 28.38 11.50 21.57
C LEU A 184 28.66 11.52 20.06
N GLN A 185 27.78 12.16 19.29
CA GLN A 185 27.95 12.43 17.87
C GLN A 185 27.47 13.85 17.58
N SER A 186 28.28 14.64 16.88
CA SER A 186 27.91 16.00 16.48
C SER A 186 26.90 15.99 15.32
N GLU A 187 26.19 17.10 15.11
CA GLU A 187 25.28 17.23 13.95
C GLU A 187 26.03 17.11 12.61
N ALA A 188 27.23 17.69 12.53
CA ALA A 188 28.05 17.65 11.33
C ALA A 188 28.51 16.23 10.96
N GLU A 189 28.80 15.39 11.95
CA GLU A 189 29.14 13.97 11.74
C GLU A 189 27.92 13.08 11.52
N TYR A 190 26.72 13.57 11.81
CA TYR A 190 25.47 12.83 11.64
C TYR A 190 24.93 12.91 10.21
N ARG A 191 25.08 14.07 9.57
CA ARG A 191 24.55 14.37 8.23
C ARG A 191 25.41 13.79 7.11
#